data_AF-A0A9D8B2D1-F1
#
_entry.id   AF-A0A9D8B2D1-F1
#
_cell.length_a   1.000
_cell.length_b   1.000
_cell.length_c   1.000
_cell.angle_alpha   90.00
_cell.angle_beta   90.00
_cell.angle_gamma   90.00
#
_symmetry.space_group_name_H-M   'P 1'
#
loop_
_entity.id
_entity.type
_entity.pdbx_description
1 polymer ?
#
loop_
_entity_poly.entity_id
_entity_poly.type
_entity_poly.pdbx_seq_one_letter_code
_entity_poly.pdbx_strand_id
1 'polypeptide(L)'
;MKNFSGWQIGILALLFVCVCCELTGLGIFATYYFLNDAAEVARVAPSSTPTQRVSAPTVTATPAPTRTRVVEANPGASLPTRALVTRTPTRATNPYRVFVPTPGAPTMIYPITFDSNLHVETYEVAGKTVNEISKSLEANAIADPHEPGSRYYALTRWQLGGDWSVRPSARGCQVTGGNITLALTMTLPSLSTSGVSADTLKRFNTFIEKTILHENGHVELALQGARDYQRALGNHSAASNCDALKTQLSDLFRRSFNSIDRANLDYDAKTKHGLTQGAVFP
;
A
#
# COMPACT_ATOMS: atom_id res chain seq x y z
N MET A 1 5.66 6.36 -65.05
CA MET A 1 4.93 5.27 -64.37
C MET A 1 5.65 5.03 -63.04
N LYS A 2 5.11 5.23 -61.84
CA LYS A 2 3.71 5.26 -61.37
C LYS A 2 3.47 6.55 -60.57
N ASN A 3 2.33 7.20 -60.80
CA ASN A 3 1.88 8.34 -60.00
C ASN A 3 1.26 7.77 -58.72
N PHE A 4 1.87 8.05 -57.57
CA PHE A 4 1.28 7.70 -56.28
C PHE A 4 0.20 8.73 -55.94
N SER A 5 -1.01 8.25 -55.62
CA SER A 5 -2.10 9.11 -55.18
C SER A 5 -1.79 9.66 -53.78
N GLY A 6 -2.27 10.87 -53.47
CA GLY A 6 -2.05 11.54 -52.18
C GLY A 6 -2.47 10.72 -50.94
N TRP A 7 -3.25 9.66 -51.14
CA TRP A 7 -3.65 8.73 -50.10
C TRP A 7 -2.52 7.77 -49.66
N GLN A 8 -1.58 7.44 -50.57
CA GLN A 8 -0.45 6.54 -50.26
C GLN A 8 0.69 7.25 -49.52
N ILE A 9 0.79 8.58 -49.61
CA ILE A 9 1.76 9.39 -48.85
C ILE A 9 1.29 9.58 -47.39
N GLY A 10 -0.02 9.62 -47.15
CA GLY A 10 -0.60 9.75 -45.81
C GLY A 10 -0.38 8.53 -44.90
N ILE A 11 -0.38 7.32 -45.46
CA ILE A 11 -0.20 6.07 -44.67
C ILE A 11 1.28 5.86 -44.28
N LEU A 12 2.23 6.27 -45.12
CA LEU A 12 3.66 6.22 -44.79
C LEU A 12 4.06 7.26 -43.71
N ALA A 13 3.40 8.42 -43.68
CA ALA A 13 3.61 9.43 -42.64
C ALA A 13 3.04 9.00 -41.27
N LEU A 14 1.90 8.29 -41.25
CA LEU A 14 1.32 7.77 -39.99
C LEU A 14 2.13 6.62 -39.38
N LEU A 15 2.75 5.77 -40.20
CA LEU A 15 3.62 4.69 -39.71
C LEU A 15 4.97 5.21 -39.17
N PHE A 16 5.49 6.33 -39.70
CA PHE A 16 6.75 6.94 -39.21
C PHE A 16 6.57 7.70 -37.89
N VAL A 17 5.39 8.30 -37.65
CA VAL A 17 5.07 8.97 -36.37
C VAL A 17 4.85 7.96 -35.24
N CYS A 18 4.34 6.75 -35.55
CA CYS A 18 4.11 5.72 -34.54
C CYS A 18 5.42 5.11 -33.98
N VAL A 19 6.45 4.97 -34.82
CA VAL A 19 7.76 4.40 -34.41
C VAL A 19 8.61 5.38 -33.58
N CYS A 20 8.43 6.70 -33.74
CA CYS A 20 9.14 7.69 -32.91
C CYS A 20 8.50 7.94 -31.53
N CYS A 21 7.22 7.58 -31.34
CA CYS A 21 6.52 7.81 -30.07
C CYS A 21 6.85 6.74 -29.01
N GLU A 22 7.12 5.49 -29.43
CA GLU A 22 7.50 4.43 -28.48
C GLU A 22 8.94 4.58 -27.93
N LEU A 23 9.85 5.23 -28.66
CA LEU A 23 11.24 5.39 -28.24
C LEU A 23 11.50 6.59 -27.31
N THR A 24 10.53 7.50 -27.15
CA THR A 24 10.66 8.66 -26.24
C THR A 24 9.86 8.50 -24.94
N GLY A 25 8.83 7.64 -24.92
CA GLY A 25 8.01 7.38 -23.72
C GLY A 25 8.66 6.48 -22.66
N LEU A 26 9.57 5.58 -23.06
CA LEU A 26 10.24 4.66 -22.13
C LEU A 26 11.44 5.29 -21.38
N GLY A 27 11.99 6.40 -21.88
CA GLY A 27 13.15 7.08 -21.25
C GLY A 27 12.79 8.12 -20.18
N ILE A 28 11.55 8.63 -20.18
CA ILE A 28 11.13 9.69 -19.25
C ILE A 28 10.56 9.11 -17.96
N PHE A 29 9.89 7.95 -18.01
CA PHE A 29 9.37 7.29 -16.80
C PHE A 29 10.47 6.69 -15.90
N ALA A 30 11.60 6.26 -16.47
CA ALA A 30 12.73 5.75 -15.70
C ALA A 30 13.56 6.86 -15.04
N THR A 31 13.60 8.08 -15.58
CA THR A 31 14.43 9.16 -15.02
C THR A 31 13.77 9.90 -13.86
N TYR A 32 12.43 9.93 -13.80
CA TYR A 32 11.72 10.61 -12.70
C TYR A 32 11.75 9.83 -11.37
N TYR A 33 11.81 8.50 -11.42
CA TYR A 33 11.92 7.67 -10.21
C TYR A 33 13.36 7.57 -9.67
N PHE A 34 14.39 7.77 -10.50
CA PHE A 34 15.79 7.58 -10.08
C PHE A 34 16.49 8.86 -9.55
N LEU A 35 15.94 10.06 -9.77
CA LEU A 35 16.62 11.30 -9.36
C LEU A 35 16.22 11.84 -7.97
N ASN A 36 15.14 11.31 -7.36
CA ASN A 36 14.70 11.79 -6.04
C ASN A 36 15.17 10.95 -4.84
N ASP A 37 15.81 9.79 -5.06
CA ASP A 37 16.32 8.92 -3.97
C ASP A 37 17.84 9.04 -3.73
N ALA A 38 18.56 9.80 -4.54
CA ALA A 38 20.03 9.87 -4.47
C ALA A 38 20.59 10.82 -3.38
N ALA A 39 19.75 11.48 -2.58
CA ALA A 39 20.18 12.53 -1.66
C ALA A 39 20.36 12.11 -0.19
N GLU A 40 20.00 10.89 0.24
CA GLU A 40 20.05 10.53 1.68
C GLU A 40 20.73 9.20 2.05
N VAL A 41 21.42 8.54 1.12
CA VAL A 41 22.23 7.35 1.43
C VAL A 41 23.72 7.64 1.23
N ALA A 42 24.23 8.63 1.96
CA ALA A 42 25.66 8.85 2.09
C ALA A 42 26.01 9.17 3.53
N ARG A 43 26.31 8.12 4.31
CA ARG A 43 27.36 8.05 5.36
C ARG A 43 27.16 6.81 6.23
N VAL A 44 27.77 5.69 5.88
CA VAL A 44 28.46 4.81 6.84
C VAL A 44 29.58 4.08 6.08
N ALA A 45 30.83 4.46 6.34
CA ALA A 45 32.02 3.73 5.87
C ALA A 45 32.32 2.54 6.81
N PRO A 46 33.00 1.47 6.33
CA PRO A 46 33.20 0.24 7.08
C PRO A 46 34.40 0.35 8.04
N SER A 47 34.23 -0.11 9.27
CA SER A 47 35.32 -0.32 10.25
C SER A 47 35.68 -1.80 10.32
N SER A 48 36.99 -2.08 10.24
CA SER A 48 37.62 -3.39 10.27
C SER A 48 38.00 -3.84 11.69
N THR A 49 37.54 -5.05 12.08
CA THR A 49 38.14 -6.15 12.92
C THR A 49 39.00 -5.84 14.17
N PRO A 50 39.02 -6.68 15.25
CA PRO A 50 39.29 -8.13 15.17
C PRO A 50 38.51 -9.09 16.11
N THR A 51 38.34 -10.31 15.61
CA THR A 51 38.40 -11.64 16.26
C THR A 51 37.88 -11.81 17.70
N GLN A 52 36.75 -12.53 17.85
CA GLN A 52 36.58 -13.40 19.01
C GLN A 52 35.89 -14.74 18.69
N ARG A 53 36.41 -15.72 19.42
CA ARG A 53 36.33 -17.18 19.39
C ARG A 53 34.91 -17.78 19.36
N VAL A 54 34.84 -18.92 18.66
CA VAL A 54 33.75 -19.89 18.48
C VAL A 54 32.99 -20.25 19.77
N SER A 55 31.66 -20.30 19.68
CA SER A 55 30.78 -21.30 20.33
C SER A 55 29.43 -21.37 19.58
N ALA A 56 28.95 -22.59 19.33
CA ALA A 56 27.67 -22.90 18.66
C ALA A 56 26.67 -23.52 19.68
N PRO A 57 25.41 -23.82 19.33
CA PRO A 57 24.26 -22.98 19.67
C PRO A 57 23.28 -23.65 20.66
N THR A 58 22.56 -22.85 21.45
CA THR A 58 21.31 -23.28 22.10
C THR A 58 20.15 -22.58 21.42
N VAL A 59 19.39 -23.36 20.65
CA VAL A 59 18.13 -22.99 20.02
C VAL A 59 17.04 -23.02 21.08
N THR A 60 16.40 -21.88 21.37
CA THR A 60 14.95 -21.76 21.64
C THR A 60 14.63 -20.26 21.63
N ALA A 61 14.17 -19.74 20.50
CA ALA A 61 13.58 -18.40 20.44
C ALA A 61 12.20 -18.51 19.78
N THR A 62 11.18 -18.47 20.64
CA THR A 62 9.78 -18.22 20.30
C THR A 62 9.67 -16.96 19.43
N PRO A 63 8.86 -16.93 18.35
CA PRO A 63 8.70 -15.73 17.55
C PRO A 63 8.10 -14.58 18.38
N ALA A 64 8.74 -13.41 18.29
CA ALA A 64 8.38 -12.19 19.01
C ALA A 64 7.02 -11.62 18.54
N PRO A 65 6.28 -10.93 19.43
CA PRO A 65 4.91 -10.47 19.14
C PRO A 65 4.87 -9.31 18.13
N THR A 66 3.88 -9.35 17.23
CA THR A 66 3.42 -8.24 16.39
C THR A 66 3.11 -7.02 17.25
N ARG A 67 3.77 -5.89 17.02
CA ARG A 67 3.44 -4.60 17.66
C ARG A 67 2.66 -3.72 16.70
N THR A 68 1.34 -3.65 16.89
CA THR A 68 0.51 -2.60 16.29
C THR A 68 0.51 -1.40 17.23
N ARG A 69 1.01 -0.24 16.79
CA ARG A 69 0.90 1.01 17.54
C ARG A 69 -0.19 1.88 16.90
N VAL A 70 -1.32 2.01 17.58
CA VAL A 70 -2.34 3.02 17.25
C VAL A 70 -1.94 4.32 17.96
N VAL A 71 -1.86 5.43 17.23
CA VAL A 71 -1.70 6.77 17.81
C VAL A 71 -3.04 7.48 17.63
N GLU A 72 -3.80 7.62 18.72
CA GLU A 72 -5.05 8.39 18.76
C GLU A 72 -4.75 9.89 18.96
N ALA A 73 -5.52 10.75 18.29
CA ALA A 73 -5.53 12.19 18.50
C ALA A 73 -6.44 12.54 19.71
N ASN A 74 -5.92 13.38 20.61
CA ASN A 74 -6.54 13.78 21.87
C ASN A 74 -7.44 15.01 21.70
N PRO A 75 -8.62 15.06 22.34
CA PRO A 75 -9.09 16.33 22.89
C PRO A 75 -9.57 16.19 24.34
N GLY A 76 -9.09 17.09 25.19
CA GLY A 76 -9.45 17.14 26.61
C GLY A 76 -10.86 17.68 26.86
N ALA A 77 -11.51 17.14 27.89
CA ALA A 77 -12.51 17.80 28.72
C ALA A 77 -12.71 17.00 30.03
N SER A 78 -12.94 17.70 31.13
CA SER A 78 -12.89 17.19 32.51
C SER A 78 -14.27 17.18 33.23
N LEU A 79 -14.44 16.19 34.14
CA LEU A 79 -15.35 16.07 35.31
C LEU A 79 -16.85 15.73 35.08
N PRO A 80 -17.62 15.17 36.06
CA PRO A 80 -17.30 14.79 37.45
C PRO A 80 -17.68 13.33 37.88
N THR A 81 -17.24 12.97 39.09
CA THR A 81 -17.41 11.68 39.80
C THR A 81 -18.79 11.50 40.43
N ARG A 82 -19.53 10.40 40.16
CA ARG A 82 -20.19 9.50 41.16
C ARG A 82 -21.01 8.38 40.50
N ALA A 83 -21.04 7.23 41.20
CA ALA A 83 -21.81 5.98 40.99
C ALA A 83 -21.12 4.91 40.11
N LEU A 84 -20.45 3.96 40.79
CA LEU A 84 -20.03 2.67 40.22
C LEU A 84 -21.29 1.87 39.86
N VAL A 85 -21.77 2.04 38.63
CA VAL A 85 -22.46 0.96 37.92
C VAL A 85 -21.34 0.12 37.33
N THR A 86 -21.19 -1.11 37.78
CA THR A 86 -20.37 -2.15 37.14
C THR A 86 -21.00 -2.49 35.78
N ARG A 87 -20.89 -1.55 34.85
CA ARG A 87 -21.03 -1.83 33.42
C ARG A 87 -19.78 -2.61 33.05
N THR A 88 -19.97 -3.90 32.78
CA THR A 88 -19.01 -4.69 32.01
C THR A 88 -18.54 -3.81 30.85
N PRO A 89 -17.24 -3.56 30.66
CA PRO A 89 -16.79 -2.71 29.58
C PRO A 89 -17.25 -3.35 28.28
N THR A 90 -18.26 -2.73 27.65
CA THR A 90 -18.68 -3.08 26.29
C THR A 90 -17.43 -2.97 25.44
N ARG A 91 -17.01 -4.10 24.86
CA ARG A 91 -15.93 -4.21 23.89
C ARG A 91 -16.05 -3.04 22.91
N ALA A 92 -15.15 -2.05 23.02
CA ALA A 92 -15.03 -1.02 22.01
C ALA A 92 -14.73 -1.74 20.69
N THR A 93 -15.71 -1.82 19.80
CA THR A 93 -15.50 -2.23 18.44
C THR A 93 -14.69 -1.12 17.80
N ASN A 94 -13.37 -1.28 17.79
CA ASN A 94 -12.52 -0.54 16.88
C ASN A 94 -13.06 -0.83 15.45
N PRO A 95 -13.57 0.16 14.71
CA PRO A 95 -14.09 -0.04 13.36
C PRO A 95 -12.99 -0.48 12.38
N TYR A 96 -11.73 -0.24 12.74
CA TYR A 96 -10.57 -0.76 12.04
C TYR A 96 -10.25 -2.14 12.59
N ARG A 97 -10.63 -3.17 11.85
CA ARG A 97 -10.28 -4.57 12.14
C ARG A 97 -8.77 -4.68 12.26
N VAL A 98 -8.27 -4.66 13.49
CA VAL A 98 -6.88 -5.03 13.78
C VAL A 98 -6.74 -6.49 13.38
N PHE A 99 -6.01 -6.73 12.28
CA PHE A 99 -5.67 -8.08 11.82
C PHE A 99 -4.69 -8.70 12.83
N VAL A 100 -5.25 -9.52 13.72
CA VAL A 100 -4.46 -10.43 14.56
C VAL A 100 -3.74 -11.40 13.60
N PRO A 101 -2.42 -11.62 13.72
CA PRO A 101 -1.73 -12.63 12.91
C PRO A 101 -2.42 -13.98 13.10
N THR A 102 -2.78 -14.62 12.00
CA THR A 102 -3.49 -15.91 11.99
C THR A 102 -2.67 -16.96 12.75
N PRO A 103 -3.20 -17.52 13.85
CA PRO A 103 -2.59 -18.69 14.48
C PRO A 103 -2.53 -19.83 13.46
N GLY A 104 -1.33 -20.35 13.18
CA GLY A 104 -1.13 -21.44 12.21
C GLY A 104 -0.44 -21.05 10.89
N ALA A 105 0.15 -19.86 10.79
CA ALA A 105 1.05 -19.57 9.67
C ALA A 105 2.20 -20.60 9.60
N PRO A 106 2.51 -21.18 8.43
CA PRO A 106 3.59 -22.14 8.29
C PRO A 106 4.92 -21.52 8.71
N THR A 107 5.77 -22.32 9.34
CA THR A 107 7.06 -21.87 9.87
C THR A 107 7.97 -21.40 8.74
N MET A 108 8.48 -20.17 8.84
CA MET A 108 9.51 -19.66 7.93
C MET A 108 10.88 -20.22 8.32
N ILE A 109 11.73 -20.49 7.32
CA ILE A 109 13.12 -20.92 7.54
C ILE A 109 13.93 -19.79 8.19
N TYR A 110 13.67 -18.55 7.80
CA TYR A 110 14.37 -17.36 8.29
C TYR A 110 13.42 -16.43 9.06
N PRO A 111 13.92 -15.73 10.09
CA PRO A 111 13.12 -14.77 10.84
C PRO A 111 12.88 -13.51 10.00
N ILE A 112 11.69 -13.39 9.41
CA ILE A 112 11.25 -12.18 8.71
C ILE A 112 10.15 -11.52 9.52
N THR A 113 10.39 -10.29 10.01
CA THR A 113 9.36 -9.49 10.67
C THR A 113 8.49 -8.80 9.63
N PHE A 114 7.25 -8.49 10.01
CA PHE A 114 6.33 -7.72 9.17
C PHE A 114 5.61 -6.70 10.03
N ASP A 115 5.79 -5.44 9.68
CA ASP A 115 5.18 -4.29 10.33
C ASP A 115 4.28 -3.57 9.32
N SER A 116 3.06 -3.23 9.72
CA SER A 116 2.13 -2.49 8.87
C SER A 116 1.44 -1.38 9.65
N ASN A 117 1.22 -0.25 8.99
CA ASN A 117 0.50 0.89 9.57
C ASN A 117 -0.53 1.42 8.57
N LEU A 118 -1.76 1.62 9.04
CA LEU A 118 -2.82 2.29 8.29
C LEU A 118 -3.06 3.66 8.91
N HIS A 119 -2.88 4.70 8.11
CA HIS A 119 -3.29 6.06 8.41
C HIS A 119 -4.59 6.37 7.67
N VAL A 120 -5.56 6.95 8.37
CA VAL A 120 -6.79 7.46 7.76
C VAL A 120 -6.74 8.97 7.85
N GLU A 121 -6.88 9.63 6.72
CA GLU A 121 -6.98 11.08 6.61
C GLU A 121 -8.30 11.46 5.95
N THR A 122 -8.76 12.68 6.24
CA THR A 122 -10.04 13.15 5.73
C THR A 122 -9.91 14.52 5.08
N TYR A 123 -10.72 14.77 4.05
CA TYR A 123 -10.93 16.11 3.51
C TYR A 123 -12.37 16.56 3.74
N GLU A 124 -12.54 17.87 3.88
CA GLU A 124 -13.84 18.45 4.20
C GLU A 124 -14.76 18.52 2.98
N VAL A 125 -16.01 18.11 3.19
CA VAL A 125 -17.11 18.20 2.24
C VAL A 125 -18.18 19.10 2.85
N ALA A 126 -18.64 20.10 2.09
CA ALA A 126 -19.64 21.06 2.54
C ALA A 126 -20.90 21.02 1.67
N GLY A 127 -22.05 21.30 2.28
CA GLY A 127 -23.35 21.36 1.59
C GLY A 127 -24.51 20.90 2.48
N LYS A 128 -25.69 21.51 2.28
CA LYS A 128 -26.94 21.12 2.96
C LYS A 128 -27.83 20.25 2.08
N THR A 129 -27.65 20.35 0.76
CA THR A 129 -28.36 19.56 -0.24
C THR A 129 -27.43 18.54 -0.90
N VAL A 130 -28.02 17.50 -1.49
CA VAL A 130 -27.28 16.48 -2.25
C VAL A 130 -26.41 17.14 -3.33
N ASN A 131 -26.97 18.08 -4.10
CA ASN A 131 -26.23 18.76 -5.18
C ASN A 131 -25.04 19.60 -4.67
N GLU A 132 -25.17 20.26 -3.52
CA GLU A 132 -24.04 21.00 -2.92
C GLU A 132 -22.94 20.05 -2.46
N ILE A 133 -23.32 18.93 -1.83
CA ILE A 133 -22.38 17.91 -1.37
C ILE A 133 -21.68 17.26 -2.58
N SER A 134 -22.39 16.92 -3.66
CA SER A 134 -21.79 16.36 -4.89
C SER A 134 -20.75 17.30 -5.48
N LYS A 135 -21.09 18.59 -5.62
CA LYS A 135 -20.13 19.61 -6.10
C LYS A 135 -18.90 19.73 -5.20
N SER A 136 -19.10 19.65 -3.88
CA SER A 136 -18.00 19.66 -2.93
C SER A 136 -17.13 18.39 -3.01
N LEU A 137 -17.71 17.22 -3.30
CA LEU A 137 -16.97 15.99 -3.55
C LEU A 137 -16.15 16.09 -4.84
N GLU A 138 -16.77 16.53 -5.94
CA GLU A 138 -16.12 16.73 -7.24
C GLU A 138 -14.95 17.72 -7.17
N ALA A 139 -15.13 18.84 -6.49
CA ALA A 139 -14.08 19.86 -6.34
C ALA A 139 -12.84 19.32 -5.60
N ASN A 140 -13.05 18.40 -4.65
CA ASN A 140 -12.00 17.79 -3.84
C ASN A 140 -11.57 16.40 -4.32
N ALA A 141 -12.09 15.91 -5.44
CA ALA A 141 -11.78 14.56 -5.93
C ALA A 141 -10.27 14.39 -6.18
N ILE A 142 -9.71 13.26 -5.78
CA ILE A 142 -8.28 12.99 -5.74
C ILE A 142 -7.86 12.36 -7.06
N ALA A 143 -6.76 12.84 -7.67
CA ALA A 143 -6.21 12.22 -8.87
C ALA A 143 -5.53 10.88 -8.54
N ASP A 144 -5.75 9.89 -9.39
CA ASP A 144 -5.07 8.60 -9.30
C ASP A 144 -3.81 8.58 -10.20
N PRO A 145 -2.61 8.36 -9.66
CA PRO A 145 -1.39 8.20 -10.45
C PRO A 145 -1.43 7.01 -11.43
N HIS A 146 -2.18 5.96 -11.13
CA HIS A 146 -2.29 4.75 -11.95
C HIS A 146 -3.26 4.94 -13.12
N GLU A 147 -4.15 5.93 -13.03
CA GLU A 147 -5.14 6.23 -14.05
C GLU A 147 -5.17 7.73 -14.39
N PRO A 148 -4.25 8.20 -15.27
CA PRO A 148 -4.17 9.60 -15.64
C PRO A 148 -5.50 10.14 -16.18
N GLY A 149 -6.01 11.18 -15.54
CA GLY A 149 -7.28 11.82 -15.90
C GLY A 149 -8.48 11.35 -15.07
N SER A 150 -8.36 10.23 -14.34
CA SER A 150 -9.36 9.79 -13.37
C SER A 150 -9.24 10.56 -12.05
N ARG A 151 -10.39 10.79 -11.40
CA ARG A 151 -10.46 11.38 -10.06
C ARG A 151 -11.50 10.65 -9.22
N TYR A 152 -11.17 10.42 -7.95
CA TYR A 152 -11.97 9.62 -7.02
C TYR A 152 -12.29 10.38 -5.73
N TYR A 153 -13.43 10.08 -5.11
CA TYR A 153 -13.84 10.70 -3.84
C TYR A 153 -13.16 10.06 -2.61
N ALA A 154 -12.52 8.93 -2.78
CA ALA A 154 -11.66 8.30 -1.80
C ALA A 154 -10.53 7.57 -2.52
N LEU A 155 -9.46 7.29 -1.79
CA LEU A 155 -8.33 6.56 -2.33
C LEU A 155 -7.53 5.92 -1.20
N THR A 156 -7.11 4.67 -1.41
CA THR A 156 -6.16 3.98 -0.54
C THR A 156 -4.83 3.84 -1.26
N ARG A 157 -3.81 4.53 -0.75
CA ARG A 157 -2.43 4.42 -1.21
C ARG A 157 -1.66 3.47 -0.32
N TRP A 158 -0.70 2.76 -0.89
CA TRP A 158 0.18 1.86 -0.16
C TRP A 158 1.63 2.04 -0.59
N GLN A 159 2.54 1.76 0.35
CA GLN A 159 3.97 1.76 0.13
C GLN A 159 4.57 0.54 0.81
N LEU A 160 5.07 -0.39 0.00
CA LEU A 160 5.78 -1.58 0.44
C LEU A 160 7.27 -1.27 0.58
N GLY A 161 7.84 -1.57 1.74
CA GLY A 161 9.26 -1.51 2.00
C GLY A 161 9.79 -2.87 2.47
N GLY A 162 11.10 -3.05 2.41
CA GLY A 162 11.72 -4.20 3.04
C GLY A 162 13.23 -4.15 3.03
N ASP A 163 13.82 -4.64 4.11
CA ASP A 163 15.24 -4.89 4.27
C ASP A 163 15.48 -6.36 4.59
N TRP A 164 16.65 -6.85 4.19
CA TRP A 164 17.05 -8.23 4.43
C TRP A 164 18.55 -8.34 4.55
N SER A 165 18.99 -9.37 5.27
CA SER A 165 20.39 -9.70 5.47
C SER A 165 20.72 -11.07 4.90
N VAL A 166 21.93 -11.19 4.34
CA VAL A 166 22.44 -12.43 3.76
C VAL A 166 23.83 -12.74 4.30
N ARG A 167 24.20 -14.02 4.32
CA ARG A 167 25.56 -14.45 4.67
C ARG A 167 26.03 -15.63 3.83
N PRO A 168 27.35 -15.77 3.60
CA PRO A 168 27.93 -17.01 3.09
C PRO A 168 27.58 -18.22 3.96
N SER A 169 27.46 -19.39 3.34
CA SER A 169 27.19 -20.68 3.96
C SER A 169 27.93 -21.78 3.20
N ALA A 170 27.95 -23.00 3.75
CA ALA A 170 28.52 -24.16 3.07
C ALA A 170 27.82 -24.49 1.72
N ARG A 171 26.61 -23.96 1.48
CA ARG A 171 25.83 -24.16 0.24
C ARG A 171 25.82 -22.93 -0.66
N GLY A 172 26.71 -21.97 -0.45
CA GLY A 172 26.77 -20.70 -1.19
C GLY A 172 26.42 -19.51 -0.29
N CYS A 173 25.28 -18.87 -0.49
CA CYS A 173 24.79 -17.75 0.34
C CYS A 173 23.32 -17.92 0.68
N GLN A 174 22.93 -17.52 1.89
CA GLN A 174 21.57 -17.67 2.42
C GLN A 174 21.08 -16.41 3.11
N VAL A 175 19.75 -16.26 3.21
CA VAL A 175 19.12 -15.25 4.05
C VAL A 175 19.42 -15.54 5.53
N THR A 176 19.46 -14.49 6.35
CA THR A 176 19.58 -14.60 7.82
C THR A 176 18.42 -13.96 8.56
N GLY A 177 17.71 -13.05 7.91
CA GLY A 177 16.55 -12.36 8.44
C GLY A 177 16.20 -11.14 7.60
N GLY A 178 15.15 -10.44 7.99
CA GLY A 178 14.72 -9.21 7.36
C GLY A 178 13.50 -8.60 8.04
N ASN A 179 13.15 -7.39 7.64
CA ASN A 179 11.94 -6.70 8.01
C ASN A 179 11.20 -6.27 6.74
N ILE A 180 9.89 -6.45 6.72
CA ILE A 180 9.00 -5.92 5.69
C ILE A 180 8.09 -4.89 6.33
N THR A 181 7.96 -3.74 5.68
CA THR A 181 7.06 -2.67 6.11
C THR A 181 5.98 -2.43 5.07
N LEU A 182 4.76 -2.14 5.54
CA LEU A 182 3.67 -1.67 4.68
C LEU A 182 3.03 -0.43 5.29
N ALA A 183 3.23 0.72 4.66
CA ALA A 183 2.52 1.94 5.00
C ALA A 183 1.29 2.08 4.10
N LEU A 184 0.15 2.40 4.69
CA LEU A 184 -1.13 2.59 4.01
C LEU A 184 -1.71 3.95 4.41
N THR A 185 -2.24 4.68 3.45
CA THR A 185 -2.99 5.92 3.68
C THR A 185 -4.33 5.82 2.96
N MET A 186 -5.42 5.89 3.73
CA MET A 186 -6.78 5.95 3.21
C MET A 186 -7.31 7.37 3.36
N THR A 187 -7.63 8.01 2.24
CA THR A 187 -8.19 9.36 2.21
C THR A 187 -9.71 9.28 2.03
N LEU A 188 -10.49 9.88 2.94
CA LEU A 188 -11.96 9.82 2.93
C LEU A 188 -12.61 11.22 2.96
N PRO A 189 -13.83 11.37 2.41
CA PRO A 189 -14.61 12.58 2.61
C PRO A 189 -15.22 12.65 4.02
N SER A 190 -15.25 13.84 4.61
CA SER A 190 -15.92 14.13 5.88
C SER A 190 -16.90 15.30 5.72
N LEU A 191 -18.17 15.13 6.11
CA LEU A 191 -19.18 16.18 5.98
C LEU A 191 -19.08 17.18 7.14
N SER A 192 -18.64 18.41 6.87
CA SER A 192 -18.49 19.48 7.88
C SER A 192 -19.76 20.28 8.16
N THR A 193 -20.72 20.28 7.23
CA THR A 193 -21.86 21.18 7.30
C THR A 193 -22.88 20.70 8.35
N SER A 194 -23.27 21.61 9.26
CA SER A 194 -24.33 21.36 10.23
C SER A 194 -25.72 21.71 9.68
N GLY A 195 -26.76 21.14 10.29
CA GLY A 195 -28.16 21.40 9.88
C GLY A 195 -28.52 20.78 8.53
N VAL A 196 -27.80 19.74 8.10
CA VAL A 196 -28.16 18.93 6.92
C VAL A 196 -29.44 18.15 7.24
N SER A 197 -30.33 18.02 6.25
CA SER A 197 -31.57 17.24 6.44
C SER A 197 -31.26 15.79 6.77
N ALA A 198 -32.13 15.13 7.54
CA ALA A 198 -31.94 13.73 7.92
C ALA A 198 -31.81 12.79 6.70
N ASP A 199 -32.54 13.06 5.62
CA ASP A 199 -32.46 12.28 4.38
C ASP A 199 -31.10 12.45 3.68
N THR A 200 -30.62 13.69 3.51
CA THR A 200 -29.31 13.96 2.91
C THR A 200 -28.18 13.36 3.73
N LEU A 201 -28.23 13.49 5.06
CA LEU A 201 -27.24 12.90 5.96
C LEU A 201 -27.22 11.36 5.85
N LYS A 202 -28.40 10.73 5.77
CA LYS A 202 -28.50 9.28 5.58
C LYS A 202 -27.86 8.83 4.26
N ARG A 203 -28.07 9.58 3.17
CA ARG A 203 -27.44 9.29 1.87
C ARG A 203 -25.93 9.40 1.94
N PHE A 204 -25.41 10.47 2.55
CA PHE A 204 -23.97 10.65 2.73
C PHE A 204 -23.35 9.54 3.58
N ASN A 205 -23.98 9.18 4.70
CA ASN A 205 -23.51 8.08 5.55
C ASN A 205 -23.51 6.73 4.81
N THR A 206 -24.53 6.47 4.00
CA THR A 206 -24.59 5.25 3.17
C THR A 206 -23.46 5.23 2.15
N PHE A 207 -23.22 6.35 1.47
CA PHE A 207 -22.10 6.50 0.54
C PHE A 207 -20.75 6.24 1.24
N ILE A 208 -20.48 6.92 2.37
CA ILE A 208 -19.24 6.72 3.13
C ILE A 208 -19.06 5.28 3.59
N GLU A 209 -20.11 4.61 4.07
CA GLU A 209 -20.04 3.20 4.46
C GLU A 209 -19.59 2.30 3.29
N LYS A 210 -20.16 2.52 2.10
CA LYS A 210 -19.81 1.72 0.91
C LYS A 210 -18.45 2.08 0.33
N THR A 211 -18.06 3.34 0.41
CA THR A 211 -16.71 3.79 0.06
C THR A 211 -15.68 3.15 0.98
N ILE A 212 -15.89 3.18 2.30
CA ILE A 212 -15.01 2.51 3.28
C ILE A 212 -14.93 1.00 3.01
N LEU A 213 -16.03 0.36 2.61
CA LEU A 213 -16.01 -1.05 2.22
C LEU A 213 -15.08 -1.28 1.01
N HIS A 214 -15.17 -0.43 -0.01
CA HIS A 214 -14.30 -0.51 -1.19
C HIS A 214 -12.82 -0.30 -0.82
N GLU A 215 -12.52 0.79 -0.11
CA GLU A 215 -11.17 1.15 0.33
C GLU A 215 -10.52 0.10 1.23
N ASN A 216 -11.29 -0.54 2.12
CA ASN A 216 -10.79 -1.66 2.92
C ASN A 216 -10.38 -2.87 2.06
N GLY A 217 -11.00 -3.06 0.88
CA GLY A 217 -10.56 -4.09 -0.06
C GLY A 217 -9.13 -3.86 -0.54
N HIS A 218 -8.75 -2.62 -0.87
CA HIS A 218 -7.37 -2.26 -1.22
C HIS A 218 -6.40 -2.52 -0.06
N VAL A 219 -6.79 -2.15 1.16
CA VAL A 219 -6.01 -2.44 2.38
C VAL A 219 -5.77 -3.94 2.54
N GLU A 220 -6.82 -4.76 2.38
CA GLU A 220 -6.73 -6.21 2.49
C GLU A 220 -5.81 -6.83 1.43
N LEU A 221 -5.90 -6.37 0.18
CA LEU A 221 -5.05 -6.84 -0.92
C LEU A 221 -3.57 -6.49 -0.69
N ALA A 222 -3.28 -5.26 -0.26
CA ALA A 222 -1.92 -4.84 0.05
C ALA A 222 -1.33 -5.62 1.24
N LEU A 223 -2.11 -5.81 2.31
CA LEU A 223 -1.70 -6.63 3.46
C LEU A 223 -1.44 -8.09 3.06
N GLN A 224 -2.32 -8.67 2.25
CA GLN A 224 -2.18 -10.05 1.81
C GLN A 224 -0.92 -10.22 0.97
N GLY A 225 -0.69 -9.38 -0.04
CA GLY A 225 0.50 -9.48 -0.89
C GLY A 225 1.80 -9.18 -0.13
N ALA A 226 1.80 -8.26 0.84
CA ALA A 226 2.96 -8.05 1.71
C ALA A 226 3.28 -9.28 2.58
N ARG A 227 2.25 -9.97 3.09
CA ARG A 227 2.43 -11.25 3.80
C ARG A 227 2.91 -12.36 2.87
N ASP A 228 2.50 -12.36 1.61
CA ASP A 228 2.97 -13.34 0.62
C ASP A 228 4.45 -13.13 0.31
N TYR A 229 4.86 -11.86 0.15
CA TYR A 229 6.27 -11.48 0.06
C TYR A 229 7.06 -11.93 1.29
N GLN A 230 6.55 -11.70 2.51
CA GLN A 230 7.16 -12.15 3.75
C GLN A 230 7.42 -13.65 3.77
N ARG A 231 6.42 -14.45 3.39
CA ARG A 231 6.57 -15.91 3.35
C ARG A 231 7.53 -16.36 2.27
N ALA A 232 7.55 -15.71 1.12
CA ALA A 232 8.48 -16.02 0.04
C ALA A 232 9.93 -15.68 0.43
N LEU A 233 10.15 -14.54 1.10
CA LEU A 233 11.46 -14.13 1.60
C LEU A 233 11.96 -15.07 2.71
N GLY A 234 11.08 -15.40 3.67
CA GLY A 234 11.41 -16.26 4.81
C GLY A 234 11.66 -17.72 4.43
N ASN A 235 11.26 -18.13 3.23
CA ASN A 235 11.49 -19.48 2.69
C ASN A 235 12.38 -19.48 1.44
N HIS A 236 13.05 -18.37 1.13
CA HIS A 236 13.87 -18.27 -0.06
C HIS A 236 15.06 -19.24 0.02
N SER A 237 15.29 -20.01 -1.04
CA SER A 237 16.42 -20.95 -1.07
C SER A 237 17.77 -20.22 -1.09
N ALA A 238 18.82 -20.91 -0.62
CA ALA A 238 20.18 -20.43 -0.77
C ALA A 238 20.57 -20.32 -2.26
N ALA A 239 21.44 -19.37 -2.60
CA ALA A 239 22.01 -19.22 -3.94
C ALA A 239 23.51 -19.58 -3.96
N SER A 240 24.10 -19.72 -5.14
CA SER A 240 25.51 -20.10 -5.30
C SER A 240 26.49 -19.11 -4.66
N ASN A 241 26.16 -17.81 -4.67
CA ASN A 241 26.92 -16.75 -4.02
C ASN A 241 25.99 -15.60 -3.58
N CYS A 242 26.52 -14.65 -2.81
CA CYS A 242 25.70 -13.59 -2.23
C CYS A 242 25.20 -12.56 -3.23
N ASP A 243 25.92 -12.31 -4.33
CA ASP A 243 25.45 -11.36 -5.33
C ASP A 243 24.28 -11.95 -6.12
N ALA A 244 24.36 -13.24 -6.48
CA ALA A 244 23.24 -13.96 -7.05
C ALA A 244 22.01 -13.97 -6.12
N LEU A 245 22.21 -14.19 -4.81
CA LEU A 245 21.11 -14.14 -3.85
C LEU A 245 20.50 -12.73 -3.78
N LYS A 246 21.32 -11.68 -3.70
CA LYS A 246 20.83 -10.29 -3.67
C LYS A 246 19.97 -9.97 -4.90
N THR A 247 20.42 -10.35 -6.09
CA THR A 247 19.63 -10.18 -7.32
C THR A 247 18.29 -10.91 -7.25
N GLN A 248 18.28 -12.17 -6.78
CA GLN A 248 17.06 -12.96 -6.64
C GLN A 248 16.06 -12.33 -5.64
N LEU A 249 16.55 -11.78 -4.53
CA LEU A 249 15.73 -11.11 -3.52
C LEU A 249 15.17 -9.78 -4.03
N SER A 250 15.97 -8.97 -4.73
CA SER A 250 15.48 -7.75 -5.39
C SER A 250 14.41 -8.05 -6.43
N ASP A 251 14.59 -9.12 -7.22
CA ASP A 251 13.58 -9.58 -8.17
C ASP A 251 12.31 -10.10 -7.47
N LEU A 252 12.45 -10.78 -6.33
CA LEU A 252 11.31 -11.20 -5.51
C LEU A 252 10.52 -10.00 -5.01
N PHE A 253 11.19 -8.96 -4.51
CA PHE A 253 10.53 -7.72 -4.08
C PHE A 253 9.73 -7.09 -5.23
N ARG A 254 10.37 -6.89 -6.39
CA ARG A 254 9.72 -6.30 -7.58
C ARG A 254 8.52 -7.12 -8.05
N ARG A 255 8.64 -8.45 -8.09
CA ARG A 255 7.50 -9.32 -8.45
C ARG A 255 6.35 -9.21 -7.45
N SER A 256 6.67 -9.14 -6.16
CA SER A 256 5.66 -9.03 -5.10
C SER A 256 4.94 -7.69 -5.15
N PHE A 257 5.68 -6.59 -5.35
CA PHE A 257 5.12 -5.26 -5.57
C PHE A 257 4.15 -5.25 -6.75
N ASN A 258 4.58 -5.74 -7.92
CA ASN A 258 3.75 -5.79 -9.12
C ASN A 258 2.52 -6.70 -8.95
N SER A 259 2.61 -7.73 -8.11
CA SER A 259 1.48 -8.61 -7.80
C SER A 259 0.43 -7.89 -6.97
N ILE A 260 0.84 -7.07 -5.98
CA ILE A 260 -0.09 -6.24 -5.19
C ILE A 260 -0.75 -5.22 -6.11
N ASP A 261 0.04 -4.51 -6.92
CA ASP A 261 -0.43 -3.49 -7.85
C ASP A 261 -1.50 -4.05 -8.80
N ARG A 262 -1.19 -5.16 -9.48
CA ARG A 262 -2.15 -5.83 -10.36
C ARG A 262 -3.42 -6.28 -9.62
N ALA A 263 -3.30 -6.80 -8.40
CA ALA A 263 -4.47 -7.23 -7.64
C ALA A 263 -5.40 -6.05 -7.28
N ASN A 264 -4.85 -4.86 -7.02
CA ASN A 264 -5.63 -3.65 -6.79
C ASN A 264 -6.34 -3.18 -8.07
N LEU A 265 -5.62 -3.11 -9.19
CA LEU A 265 -6.21 -2.75 -10.49
C LEU A 265 -7.32 -3.72 -10.92
N ASP A 266 -7.11 -5.03 -10.71
CA ASP A 266 -8.13 -6.04 -11.00
C ASP A 266 -9.36 -5.89 -10.08
N TYR A 267 -9.15 -5.50 -8.82
CA TYR A 267 -10.22 -5.24 -7.86
C TYR A 267 -11.04 -4.01 -8.25
N ASP A 268 -10.38 -2.93 -8.66
CA ASP A 268 -11.04 -1.75 -9.20
C ASP A 268 -11.85 -2.06 -10.45
N ALA A 269 -11.25 -2.74 -11.43
CA ALA A 269 -11.93 -3.13 -12.66
C ALA A 269 -13.15 -4.02 -12.36
N LYS A 270 -13.03 -4.98 -11.45
CA LYS A 270 -14.12 -5.88 -11.05
C LYS A 270 -15.23 -5.15 -10.32
N THR A 271 -14.88 -4.24 -9.43
CA THR A 271 -15.87 -3.51 -8.62
C THR A 271 -16.41 -2.27 -9.32
N LYS A 272 -15.84 -1.91 -10.47
CA LYS A 272 -16.03 -0.63 -11.18
C LYS A 272 -15.73 0.54 -10.25
N HIS A 273 -14.56 0.53 -9.63
CA HIS A 273 -14.12 1.51 -8.62
C HIS A 273 -15.17 1.68 -7.50
N GLY A 274 -15.62 0.55 -6.93
CA GLY A 274 -16.61 0.54 -5.85
C GLY A 274 -18.07 0.77 -6.26
N LEU A 275 -18.37 1.09 -7.52
CA LEU A 275 -19.75 1.31 -7.98
C LEU A 275 -20.64 0.09 -7.73
N THR A 276 -20.14 -1.11 -8.00
CA THR A 276 -20.89 -2.36 -7.75
C THR A 276 -21.04 -2.69 -6.27
N GLN A 277 -20.29 -2.02 -5.40
CA GLN A 277 -20.37 -2.12 -3.94
C GLN A 277 -21.25 -1.01 -3.34
N GLY A 278 -21.79 -0.12 -4.17
CA GLY A 278 -22.67 0.96 -3.77
C GLY A 278 -21.94 2.22 -3.30
N ALA A 279 -20.64 2.37 -3.59
CA ALA A 279 -19.85 3.56 -3.30
C ALA A 279 -20.21 4.72 -4.25
N VAL A 280 -21.49 5.07 -4.29
CA VAL A 280 -22.06 6.08 -5.19
C VAL A 280 -22.78 7.13 -4.36
N PHE A 281 -22.40 8.39 -4.57
CA PHE A 281 -23.15 9.52 -4.06
C PHE A 281 -24.08 10.06 -5.18
N PRO A 282 -25.35 10.35 -4.90
CA PRO A 282 -26.32 10.78 -5.92
C PRO A 282 -26.10 12.19 -6.47
#